data_AF-A0A7Y0G894-F1
#
_entry.id   AF-A0A7Y0G894-F1
#
_cell.length_a   1.000
_cell.length_b   1.000
_cell.length_c   1.000
_cell.angle_alpha   90.00
_cell.angle_beta   90.00
_cell.angle_gamma   90.00
#
_symmetry.space_group_name_H-M   'P 1'
#
loop_
_entity.id
_entity.type
_entity.pdbx_description
1 polymer ?
#
loop_
_entity_poly.entity_id
_entity_poly.type
_entity_poly.pdbx_seq_one_letter_code
_entity_poly.pdbx_strand_id
1 'polypeptide(L)'
;MLPIKDTIYAALKAADLDAVMQCEYPEVWDRVWHSLPYQSVAYSISMIEYQRAYFRGAGWTLYDASLVLRIDGRPCALWPLSLGGPNGSPRITSAGAVVMAPVFAPGLSPRVVKKICARAIAFMRLLCVEQGLAEPVLEQGPAPGLVTEGASEWHQQLLAAGATVMLRHDLYADLRPALPDIRASVRKSFRPLINVGLRNWSIFVLDQSNVSDTVWAEFKQLHRNVSGRITRNDETWARQNTMLSKGEAFLVGLRDQADRRLVGAGFFQCTRDEGLYAVGAYDRSLFDKPLGHVVQQRAIETMKARGLRWYCLGERHYPQYQPKPTDKEVTIAAFKQGFASNQFCRFEFRLPFANRDAISIAGQV
;
A
#
# COMPACT_ATOMS: atom_id res chain seq x y z
N MET A 1 -27.73 8.19 -16.78
CA MET A 1 -26.41 7.73 -16.34
C MET A 1 -26.58 6.29 -15.88
N LEU A 2 -25.87 5.34 -16.47
CA LEU A 2 -25.93 3.94 -16.03
C LEU A 2 -25.46 3.85 -14.56
N PRO A 3 -25.99 2.92 -13.76
CA PRO A 3 -25.37 2.54 -12.48
C PRO A 3 -23.88 2.28 -12.69
N ILE A 4 -23.03 2.74 -11.75
CA ILE A 4 -21.57 2.67 -11.90
C ILE A 4 -21.05 1.25 -12.22
N LYS A 5 -21.75 0.25 -11.69
CA LYS A 5 -21.52 -1.18 -11.92
C LYS A 5 -21.72 -1.57 -13.39
N ASP A 6 -22.80 -1.09 -14.00
CA ASP A 6 -23.13 -1.38 -15.40
C ASP A 6 -22.12 -0.70 -16.34
N THR A 7 -21.65 0.51 -15.97
CA THR A 7 -20.57 1.20 -16.68
C THR A 7 -19.27 0.39 -16.66
N ILE A 8 -18.90 -0.20 -15.52
CA ILE A 8 -17.72 -1.08 -15.42
C ILE A 8 -17.89 -2.29 -16.33
N TYR A 9 -19.02 -3.00 -16.26
CA TYR A 9 -19.26 -4.19 -17.08
C TYR A 9 -19.30 -3.89 -18.59
N ALA A 10 -19.89 -2.75 -18.99
CA ALA A 10 -19.88 -2.31 -20.37
C ALA A 10 -18.45 -2.03 -20.87
N ALA A 11 -17.62 -1.36 -20.06
CA ALA A 11 -16.22 -1.09 -20.39
C ALA A 11 -15.37 -2.38 -20.44
N LEU A 12 -15.59 -3.33 -19.52
CA LEU A 12 -14.91 -4.64 -19.54
C LEU A 12 -15.21 -5.39 -20.83
N LYS A 13 -16.50 -5.45 -21.23
CA LYS A 13 -16.94 -6.09 -22.46
C LYS A 13 -16.34 -5.41 -23.70
N ALA A 14 -16.36 -4.08 -23.75
CA ALA A 14 -15.81 -3.31 -24.87
C ALA A 14 -14.28 -3.45 -25.00
N ALA A 15 -13.57 -3.64 -23.88
CA ALA A 15 -12.13 -3.88 -23.87
C ALA A 15 -11.74 -5.35 -24.12
N ASP A 16 -12.72 -6.25 -24.26
CA ASP A 16 -12.53 -7.70 -24.25
C ASP A 16 -11.69 -8.17 -23.03
N LEU A 17 -11.88 -7.53 -21.88
CA LEU A 17 -11.19 -7.87 -20.63
C LEU A 17 -12.09 -8.75 -19.77
N ASP A 18 -11.78 -10.05 -19.69
CA ASP A 18 -12.49 -10.99 -18.85
C ASP A 18 -12.12 -10.77 -17.37
N ALA A 19 -13.09 -10.37 -16.55
CA ALA A 19 -12.92 -10.12 -15.13
C ALA A 19 -14.22 -10.33 -14.35
N VAL A 20 -14.09 -10.56 -13.04
CA VAL A 20 -15.19 -10.50 -12.07
C VAL A 20 -14.86 -9.51 -10.96
N MET A 21 -15.87 -8.87 -10.39
CA MET A 21 -15.66 -7.95 -9.28
C MET A 21 -15.46 -8.69 -7.96
N GLN A 22 -14.47 -8.23 -7.19
CA GLN A 22 -14.14 -8.76 -5.87
C GLN A 22 -15.34 -8.73 -4.92
N CYS A 23 -16.14 -7.67 -4.96
CA CYS A 23 -17.29 -7.50 -4.08
C CYS A 23 -18.43 -8.48 -4.36
N GLU A 24 -18.46 -9.10 -5.55
CA GLU A 24 -19.44 -10.13 -5.91
C GLU A 24 -18.92 -11.54 -5.70
N TYR A 25 -17.60 -11.73 -5.82
CA TYR A 25 -16.93 -13.03 -5.77
C TYR A 25 -15.67 -12.99 -4.88
N PRO A 26 -15.81 -12.70 -3.57
CA PRO A 26 -14.67 -12.55 -2.66
C PRO A 26 -13.82 -13.81 -2.56
N GLU A 27 -14.43 -14.99 -2.64
CA GLU A 27 -13.73 -16.28 -2.61
C GLU A 27 -12.81 -16.47 -3.83
N VAL A 28 -13.15 -15.88 -4.99
CA VAL A 28 -12.31 -15.93 -6.18
C VAL A 28 -11.06 -15.06 -5.98
N TRP A 29 -11.23 -13.88 -5.36
CA TRP A 29 -10.10 -13.01 -5.00
C TRP A 29 -9.16 -13.72 -4.04
N ASP A 30 -9.71 -14.32 -2.97
CA ASP A 30 -8.91 -15.02 -1.96
C ASP A 30 -8.11 -16.16 -2.57
N ARG A 31 -8.68 -16.95 -3.49
CA ARG A 31 -7.92 -18.01 -4.18
C ARG A 31 -6.71 -17.46 -4.93
N VAL A 32 -6.86 -16.38 -5.67
CA VAL A 32 -5.73 -15.78 -6.40
C VAL A 32 -4.74 -15.16 -5.41
N TRP A 33 -5.21 -14.45 -4.39
CA TRP A 33 -4.39 -13.86 -3.34
C TRP A 33 -3.44 -14.88 -2.68
N HIS A 34 -3.97 -16.04 -2.29
CA HIS A 34 -3.17 -17.12 -1.68
C HIS A 34 -2.17 -17.76 -2.66
N SER A 35 -2.44 -17.69 -3.97
CA SER A 35 -1.52 -18.18 -5.01
C SER A 35 -0.39 -17.21 -5.35
N LEU A 36 -0.48 -15.93 -4.91
CA LEU A 36 0.51 -14.93 -5.29
C LEU A 36 1.93 -15.28 -4.78
N PRO A 37 2.97 -15.04 -5.59
CA PRO A 37 4.36 -15.29 -5.17
C PRO A 37 4.87 -14.25 -4.16
N TYR A 38 4.19 -13.11 -4.06
CA TYR A 38 4.39 -12.08 -3.06
C TYR A 38 3.06 -11.39 -2.74
N GLN A 39 2.72 -11.35 -1.46
CA GLN A 39 1.51 -10.70 -0.96
C GLN A 39 1.85 -9.32 -0.42
N SER A 40 1.86 -8.28 -1.26
CA SER A 40 2.04 -6.92 -0.76
C SER A 40 0.81 -6.47 0.06
N VAL A 41 1.04 -5.77 1.17
CA VAL A 41 -0.02 -5.15 2.00
C VAL A 41 -0.95 -4.31 1.13
N ALA A 42 -0.42 -3.61 0.12
CA ALA A 42 -1.19 -2.73 -0.77
C ALA A 42 -2.34 -3.43 -1.50
N TYR A 43 -2.24 -4.75 -1.75
CA TYR A 43 -3.24 -5.55 -2.45
C TYR A 43 -4.15 -6.35 -1.51
N SER A 44 -3.92 -6.30 -0.19
CA SER A 44 -4.77 -7.00 0.77
C SER A 44 -6.16 -6.35 0.87
N ILE A 45 -7.21 -7.17 1.03
CA ILE A 45 -8.58 -6.67 1.22
C ILE A 45 -8.67 -5.76 2.44
N SER A 46 -8.03 -6.14 3.54
CA SER A 46 -8.01 -5.34 4.76
C SER A 46 -7.42 -3.95 4.54
N MET A 47 -6.35 -3.82 3.73
CA MET A 47 -5.81 -2.52 3.35
C MET A 47 -6.76 -1.72 2.45
N ILE A 48 -7.36 -2.37 1.44
CA ILE A 48 -8.34 -1.73 0.54
C ILE A 48 -9.53 -1.18 1.33
N GLU A 49 -10.10 -1.99 2.21
CA GLU A 49 -11.22 -1.58 3.07
C GLU A 49 -10.85 -0.45 4.03
N TYR A 50 -9.66 -0.53 4.66
CA TYR A 50 -9.15 0.52 5.53
C TYR A 50 -8.99 1.85 4.77
N GLN A 51 -8.38 1.83 3.59
CA GLN A 51 -8.17 3.03 2.79
C GLN A 51 -9.51 3.64 2.35
N ARG A 52 -10.47 2.80 1.93
CA ARG A 52 -11.83 3.27 1.60
C ARG A 52 -12.50 3.95 2.80
N ALA A 53 -12.43 3.37 4.00
CA ALA A 53 -12.96 3.99 5.22
C ALA A 53 -12.25 5.31 5.55
N TYR A 54 -10.93 5.35 5.39
CA TYR A 54 -10.11 6.54 5.61
C TYR A 54 -10.52 7.70 4.70
N PHE A 55 -10.61 7.45 3.38
CA PHE A 55 -11.00 8.48 2.41
C PHE A 55 -12.47 8.89 2.54
N ARG A 56 -13.39 7.96 2.87
CA ARG A 56 -14.79 8.30 3.19
C ARG A 56 -14.87 9.24 4.40
N GLY A 57 -14.08 8.98 5.44
CA GLY A 57 -13.94 9.89 6.58
C GLY A 57 -13.40 11.28 6.21
N ALA A 58 -12.70 11.39 5.07
CA ALA A 58 -12.22 12.65 4.50
C ALA A 58 -13.19 13.27 3.46
N GLY A 59 -14.43 12.79 3.38
CA GLY A 59 -15.46 13.34 2.48
C GLY A 59 -15.39 12.81 1.04
N TRP A 60 -14.69 11.70 0.80
CA TRP A 60 -14.68 11.06 -0.52
C TRP A 60 -15.87 10.11 -0.68
N THR A 61 -16.40 10.07 -1.90
CA THR A 61 -17.32 9.01 -2.32
C THR A 61 -16.53 8.00 -3.12
N LEU A 62 -16.29 6.82 -2.55
CA LEU A 62 -15.55 5.73 -3.18
C LEU A 62 -16.40 4.47 -3.31
N TYR A 63 -16.56 4.04 -4.56
CA TYR A 63 -17.08 2.73 -4.96
C TYR A 63 -15.92 1.76 -5.19
N ASP A 64 -16.06 0.53 -4.72
CA ASP A 64 -15.06 -0.52 -4.96
C ASP A 64 -15.31 -1.17 -6.30
N ALA A 65 -14.32 -1.11 -7.18
CA ALA A 65 -14.35 -1.72 -8.49
C ALA A 65 -13.23 -2.76 -8.64
N SER A 66 -12.66 -3.26 -7.53
CA SER A 66 -11.55 -4.20 -7.55
C SER A 66 -11.92 -5.46 -8.34
N LEU A 67 -11.01 -5.90 -9.21
CA LEU A 67 -11.24 -6.95 -10.19
C LEU A 67 -10.36 -8.17 -9.93
N VAL A 68 -10.91 -9.36 -10.18
CA VAL A 68 -10.13 -10.56 -10.47
C VAL A 68 -10.14 -10.78 -11.97
N LEU A 69 -8.97 -10.65 -12.60
CA LEU A 69 -8.81 -10.84 -14.04
C LEU A 69 -8.74 -12.33 -14.37
N ARG A 70 -9.30 -12.70 -15.52
CA ARG A 70 -9.41 -14.08 -15.97
C ARG A 70 -8.86 -14.25 -17.37
N ILE A 71 -8.47 -15.49 -17.67
CA ILE A 71 -8.19 -15.95 -19.03
C ILE A 71 -8.93 -17.28 -19.22
N ASP A 72 -9.74 -17.37 -20.27
CA ASP A 72 -10.60 -18.53 -20.55
C ASP A 72 -11.42 -18.95 -19.31
N GLY A 73 -11.97 -17.96 -18.58
CA GLY A 73 -12.74 -18.16 -17.35
C GLY A 73 -11.93 -18.52 -16.10
N ARG A 74 -10.60 -18.70 -16.20
CA ARG A 74 -9.74 -19.03 -15.05
C ARG A 74 -9.16 -17.77 -14.41
N PRO A 75 -9.32 -17.57 -13.09
CA PRO A 75 -8.79 -16.40 -12.39
C PRO A 75 -7.26 -16.44 -12.32
N CYS A 76 -6.61 -15.31 -12.64
CA CYS A 76 -5.16 -15.29 -12.86
C CYS A 76 -4.46 -14.00 -12.41
N ALA A 77 -5.19 -12.93 -12.08
CA ALA A 77 -4.58 -11.72 -11.52
C ALA A 77 -5.57 -10.95 -10.65
N LEU A 78 -5.05 -10.15 -9.72
CA LEU A 78 -5.81 -9.20 -8.92
C LEU A 78 -5.52 -7.78 -9.38
N TRP A 79 -6.55 -6.95 -9.44
CA TRP A 79 -6.40 -5.54 -9.78
C TRP A 79 -7.29 -4.67 -8.90
N PRO A 80 -6.73 -4.08 -7.83
CA PRO A 80 -7.48 -3.18 -6.94
C PRO A 80 -7.86 -1.91 -7.67
N LEU A 81 -9.16 -1.60 -7.72
CA LEU A 81 -9.69 -0.41 -8.38
C LEU A 81 -10.79 0.20 -7.54
N SER A 82 -10.94 1.50 -7.61
CA SER A 82 -12.00 2.25 -6.95
C SER A 82 -12.38 3.45 -7.78
N LEU A 83 -13.67 3.74 -7.81
CA LEU A 83 -14.25 4.84 -8.57
C LEU A 83 -14.83 5.90 -7.64
N GLY A 84 -14.60 7.15 -8.01
CA GLY A 84 -15.03 8.33 -7.27
C GLY A 84 -13.90 8.99 -6.49
N GLY A 85 -14.21 10.13 -5.89
CA GLY A 85 -13.21 11.08 -5.43
C GLY A 85 -13.75 12.03 -4.36
N PRO A 86 -12.96 13.05 -3.98
CA PRO A 86 -13.40 14.06 -3.04
C PRO A 86 -14.64 14.79 -3.58
N ASN A 87 -15.64 14.99 -2.72
CA ASN A 87 -16.89 15.69 -3.05
C ASN A 87 -17.61 15.11 -4.28
N GLY A 88 -17.49 13.79 -4.52
CA GLY A 88 -18.11 13.12 -5.66
C GLY A 88 -17.44 13.37 -7.01
N SER A 89 -16.27 14.03 -7.05
CA SER A 89 -15.52 14.18 -8.30
C SER A 89 -15.18 12.80 -8.88
N PRO A 90 -15.34 12.61 -10.20
CA PRO A 90 -14.99 11.34 -10.82
C PRO A 90 -13.47 11.16 -10.71
N ARG A 91 -13.03 9.97 -10.31
CA ARG A 91 -11.63 9.53 -10.32
C ARG A 91 -11.59 8.01 -10.46
N ILE A 92 -10.51 7.49 -11.03
CA ILE A 92 -10.15 6.08 -10.94
C ILE A 92 -8.89 6.00 -10.09
N THR A 93 -8.92 5.16 -9.07
CA THR A 93 -7.86 5.02 -8.06
C THR A 93 -7.70 3.56 -7.68
N SER A 94 -6.68 3.23 -6.90
CA SER A 94 -6.67 1.99 -6.11
C SER A 94 -6.90 2.38 -4.64
N ALA A 95 -8.14 2.22 -4.18
CA ALA A 95 -8.57 2.63 -2.84
C ALA A 95 -8.20 4.09 -2.48
N GLY A 96 -8.35 5.03 -3.41
CA GLY A 96 -8.04 6.46 -3.21
C GLY A 96 -6.58 6.86 -3.49
N ALA A 97 -5.69 5.89 -3.76
CA ALA A 97 -4.32 6.13 -4.21
C ALA A 97 -4.18 6.02 -5.74
N VAL A 98 -2.95 6.17 -6.24
CA VAL A 98 -2.62 5.96 -7.67
C VAL A 98 -3.06 4.55 -8.11
N VAL A 99 -3.50 4.39 -9.36
CA VAL A 99 -3.99 3.10 -9.86
C VAL A 99 -2.83 2.10 -9.95
N MET A 100 -2.83 1.10 -9.09
CA MET A 100 -1.81 0.05 -9.06
C MET A 100 -1.88 -0.83 -10.31
N ALA A 101 -0.76 -1.46 -10.65
CA ALA A 101 -0.71 -2.48 -11.69
C ALA A 101 -1.54 -3.72 -11.30
N PRO A 102 -2.01 -4.53 -12.26
CA PRO A 102 -2.45 -5.89 -11.96
C PRO A 102 -1.31 -6.74 -11.40
N VAL A 103 -1.59 -7.57 -10.39
CA VAL A 103 -0.65 -8.56 -9.85
C VAL A 103 -1.06 -9.96 -10.26
N PHE A 104 -0.15 -10.68 -10.92
CA PHE A 104 -0.43 -11.97 -11.56
C PHE A 104 -0.09 -13.16 -10.67
N ALA A 105 -0.93 -14.18 -10.73
CA ALA A 105 -0.63 -15.51 -10.22
C ALA A 105 0.53 -16.14 -11.02
N PRO A 106 1.29 -17.08 -10.43
CA PRO A 106 2.40 -17.73 -11.11
C PRO A 106 1.94 -18.62 -12.28
N GLY A 107 2.86 -18.93 -13.19
CA GLY A 107 2.62 -19.92 -14.27
C GLY A 107 1.95 -19.37 -15.52
N LEU A 108 1.74 -18.06 -15.64
CA LEU A 108 1.25 -17.44 -16.88
C LEU A 108 2.38 -17.26 -17.90
N SER A 109 2.08 -17.51 -19.17
CA SER A 109 3.02 -17.23 -20.25
C SER A 109 3.14 -15.71 -20.51
N PRO A 110 4.30 -15.22 -20.97
CA PRO A 110 4.47 -13.80 -21.31
C PRO A 110 3.42 -13.28 -22.30
N ARG A 111 2.99 -14.12 -23.25
CA ARG A 111 1.94 -13.78 -24.22
C ARG A 111 0.59 -13.50 -23.55
N VAL A 112 0.24 -14.27 -22.52
CA VAL A 112 -1.02 -14.06 -21.78
C VAL A 112 -0.94 -12.78 -20.96
N VAL A 113 0.17 -12.55 -20.24
CA VAL A 113 0.38 -11.32 -19.46
C VAL A 113 0.30 -10.08 -20.37
N LYS A 114 0.96 -10.11 -21.53
CA LYS A 114 0.89 -9.05 -22.55
C LYS A 114 -0.54 -8.76 -23.00
N LYS A 115 -1.28 -9.81 -23.35
CA LYS A 115 -2.70 -9.70 -23.76
C LYS A 115 -3.55 -9.05 -22.67
N ILE A 116 -3.39 -9.46 -21.41
CA ILE A 116 -4.15 -8.91 -20.29
C ILE A 116 -3.77 -7.45 -20.03
N CYS A 117 -2.48 -7.10 -20.00
CA CYS A 117 -2.02 -5.71 -19.82
C CYS A 117 -2.55 -4.77 -20.90
N ALA A 118 -2.51 -5.17 -22.17
CA ALA A 118 -3.05 -4.37 -23.27
C ALA A 118 -4.57 -4.11 -23.11
N ARG A 119 -5.33 -5.15 -22.76
CA ARG A 119 -6.78 -5.06 -22.52
C ARG A 119 -7.12 -4.25 -21.26
N ALA A 120 -6.31 -4.36 -20.21
CA ALA A 120 -6.41 -3.54 -19.01
C ALA A 120 -6.23 -2.04 -19.32
N ILE A 121 -5.25 -1.67 -20.15
CA ILE A 121 -5.06 -0.28 -20.57
C ILE A 121 -6.24 0.20 -21.45
N ALA A 122 -6.73 -0.64 -22.37
CA ALA A 122 -7.92 -0.33 -23.17
C ALA A 122 -9.16 -0.10 -22.27
N PHE A 123 -9.38 -0.97 -21.29
CA PHE A 123 -10.42 -0.84 -20.28
C PHE A 123 -10.29 0.48 -19.51
N MET A 124 -9.09 0.85 -19.06
CA MET A 124 -8.86 2.12 -18.37
C MET A 124 -9.21 3.33 -19.23
N ARG A 125 -8.83 3.32 -20.52
CA ARG A 125 -9.17 4.40 -21.45
C ARG A 125 -10.68 4.53 -21.64
N LEU A 126 -11.37 3.41 -21.85
CA LEU A 126 -12.83 3.39 -21.98
C LEU A 126 -13.51 3.91 -20.72
N LEU A 127 -13.02 3.49 -19.54
CA LEU A 127 -13.56 3.96 -18.26
C LEU A 127 -13.31 5.45 -18.05
N CYS A 128 -12.14 5.96 -18.42
CA CYS A 128 -11.85 7.39 -18.39
C CYS A 128 -12.79 8.19 -19.29
N VAL A 129 -13.04 7.71 -20.52
CA VAL A 129 -13.98 8.34 -21.46
C VAL A 129 -15.39 8.39 -20.87
N GLU A 130 -15.89 7.27 -20.34
CA GLU A 130 -17.25 7.20 -19.75
C GLU A 130 -17.40 8.07 -18.50
N GLN A 131 -16.32 8.28 -17.75
CA GLN A 131 -16.31 9.10 -16.53
C GLN A 131 -15.89 10.56 -16.76
N GLY A 132 -15.57 10.95 -18.00
CA GLY A 132 -15.08 12.29 -18.33
C GLY A 132 -13.73 12.62 -17.67
N LEU A 133 -12.86 11.61 -17.48
CA LEU A 133 -11.56 11.75 -16.85
C LEU A 133 -10.45 11.99 -17.86
N ALA A 134 -9.72 13.09 -17.65
CA ALA A 134 -8.47 13.33 -18.32
C ALA A 134 -7.33 12.65 -17.54
N GLU A 135 -6.50 11.90 -18.27
CA GLU A 135 -5.17 11.43 -17.85
C GLU A 135 -5.09 10.70 -16.51
N PRO A 136 -5.50 9.42 -16.43
CA PRO A 136 -5.35 8.65 -15.20
C PRO A 136 -3.86 8.49 -14.87
N VAL A 137 -3.55 8.55 -13.58
CA VAL A 137 -2.23 8.19 -13.06
C VAL A 137 -2.27 6.73 -12.65
N LEU A 138 -1.39 5.94 -13.27
CA LEU A 138 -1.20 4.53 -12.95
C LEU A 138 0.20 4.34 -12.36
N GLU A 139 0.44 3.24 -11.68
CA GLU A 139 1.75 2.93 -11.15
C GLU A 139 2.15 1.48 -11.40
N GLN A 140 3.46 1.28 -11.41
CA GLN A 140 4.07 0.00 -11.13
C GLN A 140 4.82 0.12 -9.81
N GLY A 141 4.21 -0.45 -8.77
CA GLY A 141 4.84 -0.59 -7.46
C GLY A 141 6.08 -1.50 -7.49
N PRO A 142 6.93 -1.42 -6.46
CA PRO A 142 8.04 -2.35 -6.32
C PRO A 142 7.50 -3.76 -6.11
N ALA A 143 8.16 -4.74 -6.73
CA ALA A 143 7.89 -6.16 -6.49
C ALA A 143 9.19 -6.85 -6.07
N PRO A 144 9.62 -6.67 -4.79
CA PRO A 144 10.93 -7.09 -4.33
C PRO A 144 11.18 -8.59 -4.53
N GLY A 145 12.15 -8.92 -5.39
CA GLY A 145 12.51 -10.29 -5.72
C GLY A 145 11.58 -11.00 -6.72
N LEU A 146 10.66 -10.29 -7.38
CA LEU A 146 9.81 -10.83 -8.45
C LEU A 146 10.10 -10.25 -9.83
N VAL A 147 10.50 -8.97 -9.91
CA VAL A 147 11.00 -8.37 -11.15
C VAL A 147 12.50 -8.59 -11.15
N THR A 148 12.95 -9.65 -11.82
CA THR A 148 14.34 -10.08 -11.75
C THR A 148 15.24 -9.15 -12.54
N GLU A 149 14.88 -8.70 -13.74
CA GLU A 149 15.69 -7.73 -14.51
C GLU A 149 14.81 -6.93 -15.49
N GLY A 150 14.71 -5.60 -15.32
CA GLY A 150 14.11 -4.70 -16.32
C GLY A 150 12.66 -4.26 -16.10
N ALA A 151 12.05 -3.74 -17.17
CA ALA A 151 10.68 -3.19 -17.17
C ALA A 151 9.63 -4.30 -17.35
N SER A 152 8.58 -4.27 -16.54
CA SER A 152 7.48 -5.25 -16.67
C SER A 152 6.67 -5.03 -17.95
N GLU A 153 5.87 -6.02 -18.33
CA GLU A 153 4.94 -5.88 -19.44
C GLU A 153 3.95 -4.72 -19.24
N TRP A 154 3.50 -4.47 -18.00
CA TRP A 154 2.64 -3.33 -17.68
C TRP A 154 3.32 -1.99 -18.00
N HIS A 155 4.60 -1.85 -17.62
CA HIS A 155 5.42 -0.68 -17.96
C HIS A 155 5.56 -0.52 -19.47
N GLN A 156 5.92 -1.58 -20.18
CA GLN A 156 6.13 -1.53 -21.64
C GLN A 156 4.84 -1.14 -22.38
N GLN A 157 3.70 -1.72 -22.00
CA GLN A 157 2.40 -1.42 -22.60
C GLN A 157 1.95 0.03 -22.31
N LEU A 158 2.20 0.56 -21.12
CA LEU A 158 1.90 1.96 -20.80
C LEU A 158 2.74 2.93 -21.65
N LEU A 159 4.04 2.68 -21.79
CA LEU A 159 4.90 3.49 -22.66
C LEU A 159 4.51 3.39 -24.14
N ALA A 160 4.18 2.18 -24.62
CA ALA A 160 3.66 1.98 -25.98
C ALA A 160 2.32 2.71 -26.21
N ALA A 161 1.52 2.86 -25.15
CA ALA A 161 0.29 3.64 -25.14
C ALA A 161 0.53 5.17 -25.01
N GLY A 162 1.78 5.63 -25.05
CA GLY A 162 2.14 7.05 -25.00
C GLY A 162 2.20 7.64 -23.60
N ALA A 163 2.19 6.82 -22.54
CA ALA A 163 2.27 7.32 -21.18
C ALA A 163 3.62 8.00 -20.91
N THR A 164 3.60 9.12 -20.19
CA THR A 164 4.80 9.69 -19.59
C THR A 164 5.07 9.03 -18.25
N VAL A 165 6.34 8.87 -17.87
CA VAL A 165 6.73 8.16 -16.65
C VAL A 165 7.52 9.07 -15.70
N MET A 166 7.20 8.96 -14.42
CA MET A 166 7.92 9.59 -13.31
C MET A 166 8.50 8.50 -12.40
N LEU A 167 9.75 8.69 -11.98
CA LEU A 167 10.42 7.77 -11.07
C LEU A 167 10.21 8.21 -9.61
N ARG A 168 9.77 7.25 -8.79
CA ARG A 168 9.70 7.30 -7.33
C ARG A 168 10.59 6.23 -6.74
N HIS A 169 10.79 6.30 -5.43
CA HIS A 169 11.61 5.34 -4.72
C HIS A 169 10.97 4.97 -3.39
N ASP A 170 10.91 3.68 -3.09
CA ASP A 170 10.37 3.16 -1.85
C ASP A 170 11.45 2.43 -1.04
N LEU A 171 11.41 2.62 0.27
CA LEU A 171 12.38 2.09 1.22
C LEU A 171 11.91 0.77 1.81
N TYR A 172 12.81 -0.20 1.82
CA TYR A 172 12.54 -1.55 2.34
C TYR A 172 13.68 -2.01 3.25
N ALA A 173 13.32 -2.74 4.31
CA ALA A 173 14.26 -3.57 5.05
C ALA A 173 14.04 -5.04 4.67
N ASP A 174 15.11 -5.72 4.27
CA ASP A 174 15.15 -7.16 4.02
C ASP A 174 15.17 -7.90 5.34
N LEU A 175 14.15 -8.71 5.58
CA LEU A 175 14.01 -9.49 6.81
C LEU A 175 14.52 -10.92 6.65
N ARG A 176 15.04 -11.32 5.49
CA ARG A 176 15.57 -12.68 5.28
C ARG A 176 16.86 -12.96 6.06
N PRO A 177 17.85 -12.03 6.16
CA PRO A 177 19.08 -12.27 6.94
C PRO A 177 18.83 -12.54 8.43
N ALA A 178 19.87 -12.95 9.16
CA ALA A 178 19.77 -13.10 10.61
C ALA A 178 19.64 -11.73 11.30
N LEU A 179 19.03 -11.67 12.48
CA LEU A 179 18.85 -10.41 13.22
C LEU A 179 20.14 -9.60 13.43
N PRO A 180 21.32 -10.21 13.70
CA PRO A 180 22.58 -9.47 13.76
C PRO A 180 22.93 -8.74 12.46
N ASP A 181 22.69 -9.37 11.31
CA ASP A 181 22.98 -8.80 9.98
C ASP A 181 22.00 -7.66 9.66
N ILE A 182 20.72 -7.85 9.96
CA ILE A 182 19.71 -6.78 9.85
C ILE A 182 20.10 -5.59 10.75
N ARG A 183 20.54 -5.86 11.98
CA ARG A 183 21.01 -4.82 12.90
C ARG A 183 22.27 -4.13 12.38
N ALA A 184 23.15 -4.84 11.68
CA ALA A 184 24.35 -4.28 11.08
C ALA A 184 24.04 -3.36 9.89
N SER A 185 22.94 -3.59 9.16
CA SER A 185 22.50 -2.71 8.07
C SER A 185 21.84 -1.42 8.57
N VAL A 186 21.31 -1.38 9.80
CA VAL A 186 20.79 -0.15 10.42
C VAL A 186 21.89 0.90 10.52
N ARG A 187 21.55 2.16 10.21
CA ARG A 187 22.46 3.32 10.25
C ARG A 187 23.29 3.33 11.52
N LYS A 188 24.61 3.52 11.38
CA LYS A 188 25.57 3.50 12.49
C LYS A 188 25.16 4.40 13.67
N SER A 189 24.67 5.61 13.40
CA SER A 189 24.23 6.55 14.44
C SER A 189 22.93 6.16 15.16
N PHE A 190 22.12 5.28 14.58
CA PHE A 190 20.88 4.79 15.21
C PHE A 190 21.14 3.69 16.23
N ARG A 191 22.18 2.88 16.05
CA ARG A 191 22.46 1.73 16.94
C ARG A 191 22.65 2.11 18.41
N PRO A 192 23.42 3.16 18.77
CA PRO A 192 23.49 3.64 20.15
C PRO A 192 22.15 4.13 20.70
N LEU A 193 21.36 4.84 19.87
CA LEU A 193 20.04 5.35 20.24
C LEU A 193 19.05 4.22 20.53
N ILE A 194 19.07 3.16 19.71
CA ILE A 194 18.31 1.94 19.96
C ILE A 194 18.73 1.32 21.29
N ASN A 195 20.02 1.13 21.54
CA ASN A 195 20.52 0.57 22.80
C ASN A 195 20.07 1.37 24.03
N VAL A 196 20.15 2.70 23.96
CA VAL A 196 19.68 3.59 25.05
C VAL A 196 18.18 3.45 25.24
N GLY A 197 17.40 3.53 24.15
CA GLY A 197 15.96 3.43 24.23
C GLY A 197 15.46 2.08 24.74
N LEU A 198 16.12 0.97 24.37
CA LEU A 198 15.79 -0.37 24.87
C LEU A 198 15.93 -0.50 26.40
N ARG A 199 16.78 0.33 27.03
CA ARG A 199 16.92 0.37 28.49
C ARG A 199 15.94 1.33 29.16
N ASN A 200 15.56 2.40 28.47
CA ASN A 200 14.78 3.49 29.06
C ASN A 200 13.26 3.27 28.99
N TRP A 201 12.78 2.39 28.10
CA TRP A 201 11.34 2.23 27.86
C TRP A 201 10.88 0.81 28.20
N SER A 202 9.68 0.72 28.76
CA SER A 202 8.97 -0.56 28.84
C SER A 202 8.29 -0.82 27.50
N ILE A 203 8.75 -1.83 26.77
CA ILE A 203 8.29 -2.13 25.41
C ILE A 203 7.29 -3.27 25.46
N PHE A 204 6.21 -3.18 24.68
CA PHE A 204 5.26 -4.27 24.51
C PHE A 204 4.85 -4.41 23.04
N VAL A 205 4.36 -5.59 22.68
CA VAL A 205 3.74 -5.88 21.39
C VAL A 205 2.30 -6.31 21.64
N LEU A 206 1.36 -5.64 20.97
CA LEU A 206 -0.05 -6.04 20.92
C LEU A 206 -0.32 -6.70 19.56
N ASP A 207 -0.85 -7.91 19.58
CA ASP A 207 -1.23 -8.66 18.39
C ASP A 207 -2.42 -9.58 18.64
N GLN A 208 -2.71 -10.47 17.68
CA GLN A 208 -3.82 -11.41 17.72
C GLN A 208 -3.88 -12.22 19.03
N SER A 209 -2.75 -12.54 19.64
CA SER A 209 -2.70 -13.38 20.84
C SER A 209 -3.11 -12.65 22.13
N ASN A 210 -3.06 -11.32 22.12
CA ASN A 210 -3.21 -10.52 23.34
C ASN A 210 -3.95 -9.18 23.10
N VAL A 211 -4.82 -9.11 22.10
CA VAL A 211 -5.62 -7.92 21.76
C VAL A 211 -6.26 -7.30 23.01
N SER A 212 -6.20 -5.97 23.12
CA SER A 212 -6.70 -5.23 24.26
C SER A 212 -7.31 -3.91 23.80
N ASP A 213 -8.64 -3.80 23.94
CA ASP A 213 -9.37 -2.57 23.62
C ASP A 213 -8.92 -1.38 24.47
N THR A 214 -8.49 -1.63 25.72
CA THR A 214 -7.91 -0.60 26.60
C THR A 214 -6.63 -0.03 26.00
N VAL A 215 -5.68 -0.87 25.61
CA VAL A 215 -4.43 -0.42 24.99
C VAL A 215 -4.68 0.23 23.63
N TRP A 216 -5.65 -0.28 22.86
CA TRP A 216 -6.04 0.32 21.60
C TRP A 216 -6.64 1.73 21.78
N ALA A 217 -7.50 1.91 22.79
CA ALA A 217 -8.06 3.20 23.14
C ALA A 217 -6.98 4.19 23.60
N GLU A 218 -6.00 3.74 24.41
CA GLU A 218 -4.83 4.54 24.77
C GLU A 218 -4.04 5.01 23.55
N PHE A 219 -3.80 4.11 22.58
CA PHE A 219 -3.10 4.46 21.35
C PHE A 219 -3.87 5.49 20.50
N LYS A 220 -5.19 5.29 20.33
CA LYS A 220 -6.06 6.26 19.66
C LYS A 220 -6.01 7.62 20.34
N GLN A 221 -6.02 7.66 21.67
CA GLN A 221 -5.92 8.89 22.45
C GLN A 221 -4.55 9.57 22.29
N LEU A 222 -3.45 8.81 22.36
CA LEU A 222 -2.11 9.32 22.10
C LEU A 222 -2.01 9.95 20.71
N HIS A 223 -2.54 9.27 19.69
CA HIS A 223 -2.57 9.81 18.33
C HIS A 223 -3.35 11.13 18.24
N ARG A 224 -4.52 11.21 18.90
CA ARG A 224 -5.31 12.44 18.95
C ARG A 224 -4.53 13.59 19.60
N ASN A 225 -3.91 13.33 20.76
CA ASN A 225 -3.12 14.33 21.49
C ASN A 225 -1.95 14.85 20.65
N VAL A 226 -1.21 13.95 20.01
CA VAL A 226 -0.03 14.30 19.20
C VAL A 226 -0.41 14.99 17.90
N SER A 227 -1.56 14.67 17.29
CA SER A 227 -1.98 15.30 16.04
C SER A 227 -2.69 16.64 16.25
N GLY A 228 -3.22 16.91 17.45
CA GLY A 228 -3.96 18.13 17.78
C GLY A 228 -5.34 18.26 17.11
N ARG A 229 -5.72 17.29 16.28
CA ARG A 229 -7.01 17.21 15.58
C ARG A 229 -7.41 15.77 15.34
N ILE A 230 -8.70 15.51 15.16
CA ILE A 230 -9.15 14.20 14.68
C ILE A 230 -8.75 14.09 13.20
N THR A 231 -7.84 13.17 12.91
CA THR A 231 -7.26 12.96 11.57
C THR A 231 -7.78 11.70 10.88
N ARG A 232 -8.56 10.88 11.60
CA ARG A 232 -9.17 9.62 11.16
C ARG A 232 -10.52 9.44 11.85
N ASN A 233 -11.51 8.95 11.13
CA ASN A 233 -12.83 8.63 11.70
C ASN A 233 -12.79 7.32 12.51
N ASP A 234 -13.85 7.05 13.27
CA ASP A 234 -13.94 5.87 14.13
C ASP A 234 -13.96 4.56 13.35
N GLU A 235 -14.55 4.54 12.15
CA GLU A 235 -14.54 3.36 11.27
C GLU A 235 -13.10 2.93 10.94
N THR A 236 -12.22 3.89 10.65
CA THR A 236 -10.81 3.61 10.36
C THR A 236 -10.10 2.96 11.56
N TRP A 237 -10.35 3.46 12.77
CA TRP A 237 -9.80 2.88 14.01
C TRP A 237 -10.37 1.49 14.30
N ALA A 238 -11.66 1.27 14.04
CA ALA A 238 -12.30 -0.03 14.21
C ALA A 238 -11.69 -1.07 13.26
N ARG A 239 -11.49 -0.72 11.99
CA ARG A 239 -10.87 -1.62 11.00
C ARG A 239 -9.44 -2.01 11.38
N GLN A 240 -8.65 -1.07 11.88
CA GLN A 240 -7.31 -1.38 12.38
C GLN A 240 -7.32 -2.32 13.60
N ASN A 241 -8.28 -2.17 14.52
CA ASN A 241 -8.44 -3.11 15.64
C ASN A 241 -8.82 -4.51 15.14
N THR A 242 -9.70 -4.61 14.14
CA THR A 242 -10.05 -5.87 13.49
C THR A 242 -8.82 -6.54 12.86
N MET A 243 -7.91 -5.78 12.25
CA MET A 243 -6.66 -6.34 11.70
C MET A 243 -5.77 -6.96 12.78
N LEU A 244 -5.72 -6.39 14.01
CA LEU A 244 -5.00 -7.02 15.13
C LEU A 244 -5.60 -8.39 15.44
N SER A 245 -6.93 -8.45 15.55
CA SER A 245 -7.67 -9.69 15.86
C SER A 245 -7.53 -10.77 14.79
N LYS A 246 -7.29 -10.37 13.53
CA LYS A 246 -7.07 -11.28 12.40
C LYS A 246 -5.59 -11.70 12.22
N GLY A 247 -4.66 -11.13 12.99
CA GLY A 247 -3.23 -11.35 12.79
C GLY A 247 -2.64 -10.60 11.59
N GLU A 248 -3.42 -9.74 10.95
CA GLU A 248 -3.05 -8.89 9.80
C GLU A 248 -2.37 -7.59 10.22
N ALA A 249 -2.16 -7.39 11.53
CA ALA A 249 -1.45 -6.26 12.07
C ALA A 249 -0.81 -6.57 13.43
N PHE A 250 0.00 -5.65 13.91
CA PHE A 250 0.45 -5.56 15.30
C PHE A 250 0.75 -4.11 15.69
N LEU A 251 0.74 -3.85 16.99
CA LEU A 251 1.17 -2.58 17.57
C LEU A 251 2.43 -2.81 18.39
N VAL A 252 3.43 -1.96 18.21
CA VAL A 252 4.54 -1.84 19.15
C VAL A 252 4.31 -0.60 19.99
N GLY A 253 4.26 -0.76 21.32
CA GLY A 253 4.06 0.35 22.25
C GLY A 253 5.21 0.51 23.24
N LEU A 254 5.42 1.75 23.66
CA LEU A 254 6.40 2.19 24.64
C LEU A 254 5.69 2.83 25.82
N ARG A 255 5.94 2.31 27.02
CA ARG A 255 5.53 2.94 28.28
C ARG A 255 6.74 3.56 28.97
N ASP A 256 6.51 4.72 29.57
CA ASP A 256 7.45 5.30 30.52
C ASP A 256 7.63 4.34 31.72
N GLN A 257 8.84 4.22 32.24
CA GLN A 257 9.13 3.31 33.34
C GLN A 257 8.64 3.86 34.69
N ALA A 258 8.59 5.18 34.86
CA ALA A 258 8.22 5.82 36.12
C ALA A 258 6.71 5.79 36.35
N ASP A 259 5.91 6.15 35.34
CA ASP A 259 4.45 6.34 35.48
C ASP A 259 3.61 5.35 34.65
N ARG A 260 4.24 4.47 33.86
CA ARG A 260 3.60 3.46 32.99
C ARG A 260 2.73 4.05 31.87
N ARG A 261 2.76 5.36 31.64
CA ARG A 261 2.00 6.03 30.58
C ARG A 261 2.50 5.61 29.20
N LEU A 262 1.60 5.45 28.23
CA LEU A 262 1.95 5.23 26.83
C LEU A 262 2.57 6.52 26.24
N VAL A 263 3.86 6.46 25.89
CA VAL A 263 4.63 7.62 25.38
C VAL A 263 4.93 7.53 23.89
N GLY A 264 4.81 6.34 23.29
CA GLY A 264 5.02 6.16 21.87
C GLY A 264 4.49 4.83 21.39
N ALA A 265 3.99 4.78 20.16
CA ALA A 265 3.57 3.54 19.54
C ALA A 265 3.60 3.62 18.01
N GLY A 266 3.82 2.47 17.39
CA GLY A 266 3.72 2.24 15.95
C GLY A 266 2.78 1.08 15.64
N PHE A 267 1.84 1.30 14.73
CA PHE A 267 0.94 0.28 14.20
C PHE A 267 1.43 -0.17 12.82
N PHE A 268 1.51 -1.48 12.65
CA PHE A 268 2.07 -2.13 11.49
C PHE A 268 1.04 -3.09 10.90
N GLN A 269 0.76 -2.94 9.61
CA GLN A 269 -0.05 -3.90 8.85
C GLN A 269 0.86 -4.97 8.27
N CYS A 270 0.36 -6.19 8.14
CA CYS A 270 1.15 -7.33 7.70
C CYS A 270 0.35 -8.26 6.79
N THR A 271 1.07 -8.91 5.89
CA THR A 271 0.62 -10.09 5.14
C THR A 271 1.57 -11.25 5.44
N ARG A 272 1.48 -12.34 4.67
CA ARG A 272 2.47 -13.42 4.70
C ARG A 272 3.89 -12.91 4.45
N ASP A 273 4.07 -12.00 3.50
CA ASP A 273 5.40 -11.65 2.98
C ASP A 273 5.89 -10.26 3.37
N GLU A 274 4.98 -9.33 3.68
CA GLU A 274 5.28 -7.90 3.82
C GLU A 274 4.71 -7.33 5.11
N GLY A 275 5.50 -6.49 5.78
CA GLY A 275 5.02 -5.57 6.82
C GLY A 275 5.04 -4.13 6.30
N LEU A 276 4.10 -3.30 6.75
CA LEU A 276 3.99 -1.88 6.38
C LEU A 276 3.87 -1.01 7.64
N TYR A 277 4.66 0.05 7.71
CA TYR A 277 4.53 1.07 8.76
C TYR A 277 3.35 2.00 8.49
N ALA A 278 2.20 1.71 9.10
CA ALA A 278 0.94 2.37 8.77
C ALA A 278 0.66 3.62 9.62
N VAL A 279 0.83 3.56 10.95
CA VAL A 279 0.57 4.69 11.85
C VAL A 279 1.65 4.78 12.93
N GLY A 280 2.09 5.99 13.25
CA GLY A 280 2.94 6.26 14.40
C GLY A 280 2.42 7.44 15.21
N ALA A 281 2.47 7.32 16.53
CA ALA A 281 2.17 8.39 17.46
C ALA A 281 3.21 8.40 18.58
N TYR A 282 3.83 9.54 18.82
CA TYR A 282 4.91 9.71 19.79
C TYR A 282 4.72 11.02 20.52
N ASP A 283 4.87 11.01 21.84
CA ASP A 283 4.81 12.20 22.67
C ASP A 283 5.87 13.22 22.22
N ARG A 284 5.43 14.39 21.77
CA ARG A 284 6.30 15.42 21.19
C ARG A 284 7.27 16.01 22.22
N SER A 285 6.92 15.97 23.50
CA SER A 285 7.80 16.45 24.58
C SER A 285 9.04 15.58 24.78
N LEU A 286 9.04 14.37 24.21
CA LEU A 286 10.09 13.37 24.35
C LEU A 286 10.85 13.10 23.03
N PHE A 287 10.80 14.03 22.07
CA PHE A 287 11.46 13.86 20.76
C PHE A 287 12.99 13.94 20.83
N ASP A 288 13.55 14.44 21.94
CA ASP A 288 14.97 14.31 22.28
C ASP A 288 15.35 12.87 22.67
N LYS A 289 14.36 12.00 22.95
CA LYS A 289 14.55 10.58 23.29
C LYS A 289 14.32 9.65 22.10
N PRO A 290 14.93 8.46 22.08
CA PRO A 290 14.91 7.57 20.92
C PRO A 290 13.64 6.72 20.77
N LEU A 291 12.44 7.31 20.93
CA LEU A 291 11.16 6.59 20.88
C LEU A 291 10.95 5.83 19.55
N GLY A 292 11.03 6.56 18.44
CA GLY A 292 10.83 5.98 17.10
C GLY A 292 11.87 4.91 16.78
N HIS A 293 13.10 5.04 17.27
CA HIS A 293 14.15 4.06 17.01
C HIS A 293 13.84 2.70 17.63
N VAL A 294 13.33 2.70 18.87
CA VAL A 294 12.96 1.48 19.59
C VAL A 294 11.75 0.82 18.95
N VAL A 295 10.72 1.60 18.61
CA VAL A 295 9.52 1.08 17.93
C VAL A 295 9.89 0.38 16.63
N GLN A 296 10.74 1.00 15.82
CA GLN A 296 11.19 0.43 14.53
C GLN A 296 12.03 -0.84 14.73
N GLN A 297 12.97 -0.85 15.69
CA GLN A 297 13.76 -2.04 16.02
C GLN A 297 12.87 -3.21 16.44
N ARG A 298 11.92 -2.97 17.36
CA ARG A 298 11.01 -4.03 17.83
C ARG A 298 10.04 -4.48 16.74
N ALA A 299 9.64 -3.59 15.83
CA ALA A 299 8.85 -3.98 14.66
C ALA A 299 9.61 -4.93 13.74
N ILE A 300 10.88 -4.64 13.45
CA ILE A 300 11.76 -5.54 12.67
C ILE A 300 11.87 -6.92 13.33
N GLU A 301 12.12 -6.96 14.64
CA GLU A 301 12.19 -8.21 15.42
C GLU A 301 10.87 -8.99 15.34
N THR A 302 9.73 -8.31 15.46
CA THR A 302 8.40 -8.92 15.42
C THR A 302 8.08 -9.47 14.03
N MET A 303 8.34 -8.70 12.96
CA MET A 303 8.11 -9.14 11.59
C MET A 303 9.02 -10.33 11.22
N LYS A 304 10.29 -10.30 11.66
CA LYS A 304 11.22 -11.42 11.48
C LYS A 304 10.71 -12.69 12.17
N ALA A 305 10.25 -12.57 13.42
CA ALA A 305 9.69 -13.70 14.17
C ALA A 305 8.44 -14.29 13.51
N ARG A 306 7.67 -13.47 12.79
CA ARG A 306 6.52 -13.90 11.99
C ARG A 306 6.89 -14.49 10.62
N GLY A 307 8.16 -14.49 10.24
CA GLY A 307 8.63 -15.04 8.97
C GLY A 307 8.38 -14.14 7.75
N LEU A 308 8.09 -12.85 7.94
CA LEU A 308 7.94 -11.91 6.83
C LEU A 308 9.28 -11.76 6.08
N ARG A 309 9.18 -11.48 4.78
CA ARG A 309 10.35 -11.31 3.89
C ARG A 309 10.81 -9.86 3.84
N TRP A 310 9.87 -8.93 3.84
CA TRP A 310 10.12 -7.51 3.61
C TRP A 310 9.38 -6.63 4.61
N TYR A 311 10.01 -5.52 4.97
CA TYR A 311 9.38 -4.44 5.71
C TYR A 311 9.40 -3.16 4.88
N CYS A 312 8.23 -2.75 4.38
CA CYS A 312 8.00 -1.51 3.66
C CYS A 312 7.95 -0.32 4.63
N LEU A 313 8.97 0.53 4.54
CA LEU A 313 9.10 1.76 5.34
C LEU A 313 8.36 2.95 4.66
N GLY A 314 8.05 2.81 3.37
CA GLY A 314 7.35 3.80 2.54
C GLY A 314 8.29 4.62 1.66
N GLU A 315 7.75 5.67 1.04
CA GLU A 315 8.46 6.45 0.02
C GLU A 315 9.69 7.21 0.55
N ARG A 316 10.77 7.20 -0.23
CA ARG A 316 11.88 8.14 -0.12
C ARG A 316 11.58 9.40 -0.92
N HIS A 317 11.19 10.46 -0.23
CA HIS A 317 10.95 11.76 -0.84
C HIS A 317 12.23 12.55 -1.09
N TYR A 318 12.54 12.85 -2.35
CA TYR A 318 13.66 13.71 -2.71
C TYR A 318 13.19 15.14 -3.03
N PRO A 319 13.98 16.20 -2.71
CA PRO A 319 13.54 17.59 -2.87
C PRO A 319 13.14 17.99 -4.30
N GLN A 320 13.67 17.30 -5.32
CA GLN A 320 13.41 17.56 -6.74
C GLN A 320 12.15 16.86 -7.30
N TYR A 321 11.46 16.06 -6.48
CA TYR A 321 10.24 15.39 -6.90
C TYR A 321 9.12 16.37 -7.25
N GLN A 322 8.19 15.92 -8.10
CA GLN A 322 6.99 16.68 -8.48
C GLN A 322 5.74 15.85 -8.19
N PRO A 323 4.79 16.30 -7.35
CA PRO A 323 4.83 17.56 -6.59
C PRO A 323 5.99 17.59 -5.58
N LYS A 324 6.46 18.80 -5.27
CA LYS A 324 7.56 19.00 -4.32
C LYS A 324 7.15 18.52 -2.93
N PRO A 325 7.89 17.58 -2.32
CA PRO A 325 7.63 17.16 -0.96
C PRO A 325 7.95 18.29 0.03
N THR A 326 7.24 18.30 1.15
CA THR A 326 7.53 19.19 2.27
C THR A 326 8.84 18.80 2.95
N ASP A 327 9.50 19.75 3.62
CA ASP A 327 10.72 19.47 4.40
C ASP A 327 10.47 18.38 5.45
N LYS A 328 9.27 18.38 6.04
CA LYS A 328 8.82 17.36 6.98
C LYS A 328 8.82 15.95 6.35
N GLU A 329 8.27 15.80 5.14
CA GLU A 329 8.26 14.52 4.43
C GLU A 329 9.67 14.05 4.09
N VAL A 330 10.54 14.97 3.66
CA VAL A 330 11.96 14.68 3.40
C VAL A 330 12.68 14.22 4.67
N THR A 331 12.49 14.89 5.81
CA THR A 331 13.07 14.51 7.10
C THR A 331 12.56 13.15 7.58
N ILE A 332 11.24 12.90 7.50
CA ILE A 332 10.66 11.60 7.88
C ILE A 332 11.22 10.48 7.01
N ALA A 333 11.32 10.70 5.70
CA ALA A 333 11.90 9.74 4.77
C ALA A 333 13.39 9.47 5.07
N ALA A 334 14.16 10.50 5.40
CA ALA A 334 15.57 10.37 5.78
C ALA A 334 15.76 9.60 7.11
N PHE A 335 14.83 9.73 8.06
CA PHE A 335 14.78 8.90 9.27
C PHE A 335 14.50 7.44 8.92
N LYS A 336 13.43 7.17 8.16
CA LYS A 336 13.04 5.82 7.71
C LYS A 336 14.18 5.11 6.97
N GLN A 337 14.89 5.83 6.11
CA GLN A 337 16.04 5.32 5.37
C GLN A 337 17.15 4.77 6.28
N GLY A 338 17.25 5.24 7.54
CA GLY A 338 18.21 4.69 8.50
C GLY A 338 17.94 3.23 8.92
N PHE A 339 16.75 2.69 8.63
CA PHE A 339 16.39 1.29 8.85
C PHE A 339 16.35 0.47 7.56
N ALA A 340 16.39 1.12 6.40
CA ALA A 340 16.28 0.45 5.12
C ALA A 340 17.59 -0.25 4.74
N SER A 341 17.50 -1.47 4.21
CA SER A 341 18.60 -2.15 3.54
C SER A 341 18.55 -1.97 2.02
N ASN A 342 17.36 -1.66 1.48
CA ASN A 342 17.10 -1.57 0.05
C ASN A 342 16.24 -0.34 -0.28
N GLN A 343 16.42 0.14 -1.50
CA GLN A 343 15.57 1.15 -2.12
C GLN A 343 15.17 0.62 -3.49
N PHE A 344 13.86 0.55 -3.75
CA PHE A 344 13.32 0.06 -5.01
C PHE A 344 12.67 1.21 -5.78
N CYS A 345 12.76 1.15 -7.11
CA CYS A 345 12.07 2.07 -8.00
C CYS A 345 10.57 1.76 -8.02
N ARG A 346 9.75 2.80 -7.93
CA ARG A 346 8.32 2.78 -8.24
C ARG A 346 8.10 3.73 -9.41
N PHE A 347 7.32 3.32 -10.39
CA PHE A 347 7.07 4.12 -11.59
C PHE A 347 5.64 4.63 -11.56
N GLU A 348 5.43 5.93 -11.73
CA GLU A 348 4.11 6.56 -11.89
C GLU A 348 3.96 7.00 -13.34
N PHE A 349 2.90 6.57 -14.00
CA PHE A 349 2.61 6.80 -15.40
C PHE A 349 1.41 7.72 -15.55
N ARG A 350 1.53 8.77 -16.34
CA ARG A 350 0.37 9.54 -16.80
C ARG A 350 0.02 9.07 -18.19
N LEU A 351 -1.10 8.36 -18.31
CA LEU A 351 -1.58 7.87 -19.58
C LEU A 351 -2.34 8.99 -20.29
N PRO A 352 -1.90 9.48 -21.46
CA PRO A 352 -2.60 10.54 -22.17
C PRO A 352 -4.01 10.09 -22.55
N PHE A 353 -4.92 11.05 -22.56
CA PHE A 353 -6.27 10.82 -23.08
C PHE A 353 -6.17 10.54 -24.59
N ALA A 354 -6.67 9.38 -25.02
CA ALA A 354 -6.89 9.11 -26.44
C ALA A 354 -8.33 9.48 -26.77
N ASN A 355 -8.54 10.35 -27.76
CA ASN A 355 -9.89 10.68 -28.25
C ASN A 355 -10.61 9.38 -28.65
N ARG A 356 -11.95 9.30 -28.50
CA ARG A 356 -12.74 8.06 -28.69
C ARG A 356 -12.40 7.32 -30.00
N ASP A 357 -12.08 8.06 -31.07
CA ASP A 357 -11.77 7.51 -32.39
C ASP A 357 -10.45 6.72 -32.47
N ALA A 358 -9.48 7.03 -31.59
CA ALA A 358 -8.17 6.38 -31.57
C ALA A 358 -8.17 5.00 -30.88
N ILE A 359 -9.22 4.67 -30.10
CA ILE A 359 -9.31 3.40 -29.36
C ILE A 359 -9.67 2.23 -30.29
N SER A 360 -10.32 2.50 -31.44
CA SER A 360 -10.72 1.47 -32.42
C SER A 360 -9.56 0.87 -33.21
N ILE A 361 -8.42 1.56 -33.30
CA ILE A 361 -7.30 1.19 -34.18
C ILE A 361 -6.28 0.28 -33.48
N ALA A 362 -6.22 0.30 -32.14
CA ALA A 362 -5.27 -0.51 -31.37
C ALA A 362 -5.68 -1.99 -31.19
N GLY A 363 -6.88 -2.37 -31.64
CA GLY A 363 -7.40 -3.74 -31.57
C GLY A 363 -7.04 -4.64 -32.76
N GLN A 364 -6.25 -4.15 -33.73
CA GLN A 364 -5.95 -4.86 -34.99
C GLN A 364 -4.45 -5.07 -35.28
N VAL A 365 -3.55 -4.97 -34.30
CA VAL A 365 -2.12 -5.30 -34.49
C VAL A 365 -1.63 -6.33 -33.50
#